data_AF-A0A0N4X7U3-F1
#
_entry.id   AF-A0A0N4X7U3-F1
#
_cell.length_a   1.000
_cell.length_b   1.000
_cell.length_c   1.000
_cell.angle_alpha   90.00
_cell.angle_beta   90.00
_cell.angle_gamma   90.00
#
_symmetry.space_group_name_H-M   'P 1'
#
loop_
_entity.id
_entity.type
_entity.pdbx_description
1 polymer ?
#
loop_
_entity_poly.entity_id
_entity_poly.type
_entity_poly.pdbx_seq_one_letter_code
_entity_poly.pdbx_strand_id
1 'polypeptide(L)'
;QTLYRVTTIFVENDTDYSQSTTEWFSELAINGVGEENELTSEVFNRGVKHYTQMVWQKTRKLGCAVKFFAFLHFFQRIEFFRGNVIGEKIYKTGEPCSKCTCPKCTCDNESGLCIVRE
;
A
#
# COMPACT_ATOMS: atom_id res chain seq x y z
N GLN A 1 9.94 -1.81 -16.14
CA GLN A 1 9.29 -2.61 -15.08
C GLN A 1 9.06 -1.65 -13.92
N THR A 2 7.81 -1.26 -13.63
CA THR A 2 7.53 -0.17 -12.67
C THR A 2 7.46 -0.74 -11.25
N LEU A 3 8.48 -0.45 -10.46
CA LEU A 3 8.59 -0.83 -9.05
C LEU A 3 8.45 0.44 -8.22
N TYR A 4 7.53 0.45 -7.25
CA TYR A 4 7.38 1.58 -6.32
C TYR A 4 8.11 1.23 -5.02
N ARG A 5 8.96 2.15 -4.56
CA ARG A 5 9.85 1.94 -3.41
C ARG A 5 9.56 2.99 -2.36
N VAL A 6 9.40 2.55 -1.11
CA VAL A 6 9.26 3.41 0.05
C VAL A 6 10.36 3.09 1.04
N THR A 7 10.90 4.13 1.69
CA THR A 7 11.92 3.98 2.73
C THR A 7 11.56 4.89 3.89
N THR A 8 11.49 4.33 5.10
CA THR A 8 11.29 5.09 6.33
C THR A 8 12.46 4.85 7.28
N ILE A 9 12.83 5.89 8.02
CA ILE A 9 13.95 5.92 8.97
C ILE A 9 13.38 6.01 10.39
N PHE A 10 13.81 5.13 11.29
CA PHE A 10 13.38 5.12 12.70
C PHE A 10 14.56 5.08 13.67
N VAL A 11 14.32 5.51 14.91
CA VAL A 11 15.32 5.58 15.98
C VAL A 11 15.11 4.46 17.01
N GLU A 12 16.21 3.97 17.56
CA GLU A 12 16.50 2.63 18.09
C GLU A 12 15.58 1.95 19.14
N ASN A 13 14.45 2.54 19.55
CA ASN A 13 13.58 1.93 20.57
C ASN A 13 12.34 1.22 20.03
N ASP A 14 12.13 1.17 18.72
CA ASP A 14 10.96 0.54 18.13
C ASP A 14 11.29 -0.86 17.58
N THR A 15 11.02 -1.89 18.37
CA THR A 15 10.98 -3.28 17.86
C THR A 15 9.75 -3.53 16.99
N ASP A 16 8.85 -2.54 16.85
CA ASP A 16 7.62 -2.65 16.09
C ASP A 16 7.81 -2.18 14.64
N TYR A 17 8.06 -3.14 13.75
CA TYR A 17 8.12 -2.90 12.31
C TYR A 17 6.80 -2.41 11.70
N SER A 18 5.70 -2.40 12.47
CA SER A 18 4.39 -1.93 12.02
C SER A 18 4.27 -0.40 12.01
N GLN A 19 5.19 0.34 12.66
CA GLN A 19 5.15 1.80 12.72
C GLN A 19 5.11 2.41 11.32
N SER A 20 5.97 1.94 10.40
CA SER A 20 6.00 2.46 9.03
C SER A 20 4.70 2.21 8.29
N THR A 21 4.15 0.99 8.40
CA THR A 21 2.89 0.64 7.75
C THR A 21 1.71 1.42 8.34
N THR A 22 1.76 1.73 9.63
CA THR A 22 0.73 2.52 10.33
C THR A 22 0.78 3.98 9.89
N GLU A 23 1.97 4.58 9.83
CA GLU A 23 2.18 5.93 9.33
C GLU A 23 1.71 6.08 7.88
N TRP A 24 2.09 5.13 7.02
CA TRP A 24 1.68 5.14 5.62
C TRP A 24 0.18 4.98 5.45
N PHE A 25 -0.46 4.10 6.22
CA PHE A 25 -1.91 3.92 6.14
C PHE A 25 -2.67 5.15 6.67
N SER A 26 -2.09 5.84 7.67
CA SER A 26 -2.67 7.03 8.29
C SER A 26 -2.75 8.24 7.35
N GLU A 27 -2.04 8.24 6.21
CA GLU A 27 -2.15 9.31 5.21
C GLU A 27 -3.58 9.50 4.70
N LEU A 28 -4.39 8.43 4.63
CA LEU A 28 -5.80 8.54 4.27
C LEU A 28 -6.55 9.45 5.24
N ALA A 29 -6.36 9.23 6.54
CA ALA A 29 -7.07 9.97 7.58
C ALA A 29 -6.62 11.43 7.66
N ILE A 30 -5.34 11.70 7.38
CA ILE A 30 -4.74 13.04 7.49
C ILE A 30 -5.02 13.87 6.24
N ASN A 31 -4.79 13.31 5.05
CA ASN A 31 -4.75 14.06 3.79
C ASN A 31 -5.99 13.84 2.91
N GLY A 32 -6.64 12.67 3.03
CA GLY A 32 -7.83 12.33 2.27
C GLY A 32 -7.59 12.06 0.78
N VAL A 33 -8.26 11.04 0.26
CA VAL A 33 -8.27 10.71 -1.18
C VAL A 33 -9.51 11.28 -1.88
N GLY A 34 -10.66 11.29 -1.20
CA GLY A 34 -11.96 11.63 -1.77
C GLY A 34 -12.76 10.39 -2.24
N GLU A 35 -14.06 10.58 -2.46
CA GLU A 35 -15.01 9.49 -2.74
C GLU A 35 -14.81 8.83 -4.11
N GLU A 36 -14.26 9.56 -5.08
CA GLU A 36 -14.01 9.05 -6.44
C GLU A 36 -12.99 7.90 -6.49
N ASN A 37 -12.17 7.80 -5.44
CA ASN A 37 -11.11 6.81 -5.27
C ASN A 37 -10.13 6.77 -6.45
N GLU A 38 -9.86 7.94 -7.04
CA GLU A 38 -8.97 8.12 -8.19
C GLU A 38 -7.70 8.86 -7.78
N LEU A 39 -6.55 8.32 -8.21
CA LEU A 39 -5.27 8.95 -7.95
C LEU A 39 -4.96 9.98 -9.04
N THR A 40 -5.52 11.19 -8.91
CA THR A 40 -5.15 12.32 -9.77
C THR A 40 -3.81 12.92 -9.35
N SER A 41 -3.20 13.77 -10.18
CA SER A 41 -1.99 14.52 -9.80
C SER A 41 -2.20 15.38 -8.56
N GLU A 42 -3.40 15.96 -8.41
CA GLU A 42 -3.76 16.75 -7.24
C GLU A 42 -3.78 15.87 -5.97
N VAL A 43 -4.50 14.74 -6.02
CA VAL A 43 -4.57 13.79 -4.90
C VAL A 43 -3.18 13.26 -4.56
N PHE A 44 -2.37 12.89 -5.55
CA PHE A 44 -0.99 12.44 -5.33
C PHE A 44 -0.15 13.48 -4.58
N ASN A 45 -0.28 14.75 -4.94
CA ASN A 45 0.46 15.86 -4.33
C ASN A 45 -0.01 16.20 -2.90
N ARG A 46 -1.15 15.69 -2.44
CA ARG A 46 -1.57 15.80 -1.03
C ARG A 46 -0.76 14.92 -0.07
N GLY A 47 0.08 14.03 -0.60
CA GLY A 47 0.90 13.13 0.24
C GLY A 47 0.15 11.89 0.71
N VAL A 48 -0.66 11.27 -0.16
CA VAL A 48 -1.35 9.99 0.09
C VAL A 48 -0.70 8.80 -0.63
N LYS A 49 0.45 9.03 -1.26
CA LYS A 49 1.10 8.07 -2.16
C LYS A 49 1.54 6.78 -1.47
N HIS A 50 1.79 6.77 -0.17
CA HIS A 50 2.13 5.54 0.54
C HIS A 50 0.85 4.75 0.83
N TYR A 51 -0.19 5.42 1.34
CA TYR A 51 -1.52 4.83 1.52
C TYR A 51 -2.02 4.20 0.21
N THR A 52 -2.07 4.97 -0.88
CA THR A 52 -2.64 4.49 -2.14
C THR A 52 -1.88 3.30 -2.69
N GLN A 53 -0.57 3.21 -2.46
CA GLN A 53 0.22 2.06 -2.86
C GLN A 53 -0.10 0.82 -2.01
N MET A 54 -0.31 0.97 -0.70
CA MET A 54 -0.66 -0.13 0.20
C MET A 54 -1.97 -0.80 -0.20
N VAL A 55 -2.97 -0.01 -0.59
CA VAL A 55 -4.31 -0.50 -0.93
C VAL A 55 -4.54 -0.62 -2.45
N TRP A 56 -3.47 -0.56 -3.25
CA TRP A 56 -3.59 -0.57 -4.71
C TRP A 56 -4.05 -1.96 -5.23
N GLN A 57 -5.25 -2.03 -5.82
CA GLN A 57 -5.87 -3.32 -6.17
C GLN A 57 -5.02 -4.20 -7.11
N LYS A 58 -4.28 -3.58 -8.03
CA LYS A 58 -3.45 -4.33 -9.00
C LYS A 58 -2.13 -4.84 -8.40
N THR A 59 -1.78 -4.40 -7.19
CA THR A 59 -0.55 -4.77 -6.49
C THR A 59 -0.79 -6.04 -5.69
N ARG A 60 -0.05 -7.11 -6.02
CA ARG A 60 -0.23 -8.44 -5.41
C ARG A 60 1.05 -9.03 -4.85
N LYS A 61 2.18 -8.33 -5.02
CA LYS A 61 3.50 -8.77 -4.57
C LYS A 61 4.13 -7.64 -3.77
N LEU A 62 4.59 -8.01 -2.59
CA LEU A 62 5.22 -7.13 -1.61
C LEU A 62 6.58 -7.73 -1.24
N GLY A 63 7.61 -6.89 -1.18
CA GLY A 63 8.90 -7.25 -0.61
C GLY A 63 9.27 -6.22 0.45
N CYS A 64 9.60 -6.67 1.66
CA CYS A 64 10.04 -5.80 2.75
C CYS A 64 11.46 -6.19 3.18
N ALA A 65 12.28 -5.21 3.51
CA ALA A 65 13.60 -5.42 4.06
C ALA A 65 13.87 -4.37 5.14
N VAL A 66 14.42 -4.80 6.27
CA VAL A 66 14.89 -3.89 7.32
C VAL A 66 16.40 -4.02 7.43
N LYS A 67 17.10 -2.90 7.39
CA LYS A 67 18.55 -2.85 7.58
C LYS A 67 18.88 -2.01 8.80
N PHE A 68 19.67 -2.60 9.69
CA PHE A 68 20.28 -1.93 10.83
C PHE A 68 21.61 -1.28 10.41
N PHE A 69 21.85 -0.07 10.89
CA PHE A 69 23.17 0.58 10.81
C PHE A 69 23.64 0.92 12.23
N ALA A 70 24.91 0.63 12.54
CA ALA A 70 25.48 1.00 13.83
C ALA A 70 25.44 2.53 13.98
N PHE A 71 24.96 3.01 15.15
CA PHE A 71 24.41 4.35 15.45
C PHE A 71 22.93 4.53 15.09
N LEU A 72 22.06 3.95 15.95
CA LEU A 72 20.70 4.38 16.28
C LEU A 72 19.64 4.45 15.16
N HIS A 73 19.96 4.18 13.90
CA HIS A 73 19.02 4.35 12.78
C HIS A 73 18.68 3.02 12.10
N PHE A 74 17.39 2.73 12.06
CA PHE A 74 16.80 1.64 11.29
C PHE A 74 16.25 2.16 9.97
N PHE A 75 16.47 1.42 8.89
CA PHE A 75 15.82 1.68 7.60
C PHE A 75 14.88 0.54 7.27
N GLN A 76 13.58 0.83 7.19
CA GLN A 76 12.62 -0.09 6.57
C GLN A 76 12.46 0.29 5.11
N ARG A 77 12.62 -0.69 4.22
CA ARG A 77 12.36 -0.59 2.80
C ARG A 77 11.21 -1.51 2.44
N ILE A 78 10.20 -0.97 1.76
CA ILE A 78 9.12 -1.76 1.19
C ILE A 78 9.04 -1.49 -0.31
N GLU A 79 9.01 -2.57 -1.07
CA GLU A 79 8.92 -2.59 -2.52
C GLU A 79 7.57 -3.19 -2.93
N PHE A 80 6.82 -2.42 -3.71
CA PHE A 80 5.54 -2.83 -4.28
C PHE A 80 5.69 -3.02 -5.78
N PHE A 81 5.16 -4.13 -6.29
CA PHE A 81 5.18 -4.38 -7.73
C PHE A 81 3.97 -3.76 -8.41
N ARG A 82 4.21 -2.66 -9.16
CA ARG A 82 3.20 -1.80 -9.79
C ARG A 82 2.32 -1.06 -8.77
N GLY A 83 1.72 0.06 -9.19
CA GLY A 83 0.87 0.90 -8.35
C GLY A 83 1.06 2.37 -8.62
N ASN A 84 0.26 3.21 -7.94
CA ASN A 84 0.30 4.66 -8.03
C ASN A 84 0.35 5.22 -9.46
N VAL A 85 -0.48 4.65 -10.34
CA VAL A 85 -0.61 5.15 -11.71
C VAL A 85 -1.54 6.36 -11.67
N ILE A 86 -1.01 7.53 -12.03
CA ILE A 86 -1.80 8.77 -12.08
C ILE A 86 -2.94 8.62 -13.11
N GLY A 87 -4.15 9.03 -12.71
CA GLY A 87 -5.37 8.92 -13.51
C GLY A 87 -6.03 7.54 -13.45
N GLU A 88 -5.54 6.62 -12.61
CA GLU A 88 -6.23 5.36 -12.33
C GLU A 88 -6.94 5.38 -10.97
N LYS A 89 -8.01 4.58 -10.87
CA LYS A 89 -8.62 4.25 -9.58
C LYS A 89 -7.69 3.38 -8.74
N ILE A 90 -7.61 3.68 -7.45
CA ILE A 90 -6.78 2.94 -6.47
C ILE A 90 -7.31 1.49 -6.34
N TYR A 91 -8.63 1.36 -6.20
CA TYR A 91 -9.36 0.10 -6.27
C TYR A 91 -10.77 0.30 -6.86
N LYS A 92 -11.37 -0.77 -7.36
CA LYS A 92 -12.76 -0.77 -7.83
C LYS A 92 -13.70 -0.77 -6.63
N THR A 93 -14.60 0.21 -6.58
CA THR A 93 -15.64 0.29 -5.55
C THR A 93 -16.77 -0.72 -5.79
N GLY A 94 -17.39 -1.18 -4.70
CA GLY A 94 -18.49 -2.15 -4.69
C GLY A 94 -18.42 -3.06 -3.46
N GLU A 95 -19.40 -3.94 -3.33
CA GLU A 95 -19.44 -4.90 -2.23
C GLU A 95 -18.20 -5.80 -2.22
N PRO A 96 -17.68 -6.17 -1.02
CA PRO A 96 -16.57 -7.11 -0.90
C PRO A 96 -16.81 -8.35 -1.77
N CYS A 97 -15.76 -8.78 -2.46
CA CYS A 97 -15.75 -9.96 -3.33
C CYS A 97 -16.69 -9.97 -4.54
N SER A 98 -17.55 -8.96 -4.75
CA SER A 98 -18.46 -8.88 -5.90
C SER A 98 -17.75 -8.83 -7.26
N LYS A 99 -16.45 -8.46 -7.29
CA LYS A 99 -15.66 -8.22 -8.50
C LYS A 99 -14.31 -8.96 -8.52
N CYS A 100 -14.18 -10.09 -7.83
CA CYS A 100 -13.00 -10.96 -7.95
C CYS A 100 -12.97 -11.62 -9.34
N THR A 101 -12.23 -11.01 -10.28
CA THR A 101 -12.27 -11.33 -11.72
C THR A 101 -11.08 -12.16 -12.22
N CYS A 102 -10.31 -12.76 -11.30
CA CYS A 102 -9.12 -13.55 -11.65
C CYS A 102 -9.43 -15.05 -11.84
N PRO A 103 -8.74 -15.76 -12.75
CA PRO A 103 -9.06 -17.16 -13.08
C PRO A 103 -8.92 -18.17 -11.93
N LYS A 104 -8.00 -17.93 -10.99
CA LYS A 104 -7.70 -18.82 -9.85
C LYS A 104 -7.81 -18.08 -8.52
N CYS A 105 -8.78 -17.19 -8.38
CA CYS A 105 -8.98 -16.51 -7.11
C CYS A 105 -10.26 -16.93 -6.39
N THR A 106 -10.12 -17.06 -5.08
CA THR A 106 -11.20 -17.34 -4.14
C THR A 106 -11.38 -16.09 -3.29
N CYS A 107 -12.63 -15.72 -3.03
CA CYS A 107 -12.91 -14.71 -2.03
C CYS A 107 -12.72 -15.30 -0.64
N ASP A 108 -12.04 -14.55 0.22
CA ASP A 108 -12.17 -14.71 1.66
C ASP A 108 -13.24 -13.75 2.19
N ASN A 109 -14.38 -14.29 2.64
CA ASN A 109 -15.53 -13.51 3.06
C ASN A 109 -15.28 -12.77 4.39
N GLU A 110 -14.35 -13.23 5.22
CA GLU A 110 -14.03 -12.57 6.50
C GLU A 110 -13.24 -11.28 6.28
N SER A 111 -12.25 -11.31 5.37
CA SER A 111 -11.41 -10.14 5.05
C SER A 111 -11.89 -9.31 3.86
N GLY A 112 -12.79 -9.85 3.03
CA GLY A 112 -13.22 -9.23 1.78
C GLY A 112 -12.16 -9.24 0.67
N LEU A 113 -11.09 -10.04 0.82
CA LEU A 113 -9.96 -10.09 -0.10
C LEU A 113 -10.12 -11.19 -1.17
N CYS A 114 -9.67 -10.89 -2.39
CA CYS A 114 -9.54 -11.88 -3.46
C CYS A 114 -8.18 -12.59 -3.36
N ILE A 115 -8.15 -13.82 -2.86
CA ILE A 115 -6.93 -14.62 -2.71
C ILE A 115 -6.64 -15.35 -4.02
N VAL A 116 -5.47 -15.12 -4.63
CA VAL A 116 -5.00 -15.88 -5.80
C VAL A 116 -4.23 -17.09 -5.31
N ARG A 117 -4.62 -18.30 -5.72
CA ARG A 117 -3.83 -19.52 -5.48
C ARG A 117 -2.97 -19.79 -6.72
N GLU A 118 -1.65 -19.67 -6.57
CA GLU A 118 -0.67 -19.99 -7.63
C GLU A 118 -0.51 -21.51 -7.79
#